data_AF-D8SU10-F1
#
_entry.id   AF-D8SU10-F1
#
_cell.length_a   1.000
_cell.length_b   1.000
_cell.length_c   1.000
_cell.angle_alpha   90.00
_cell.angle_beta   90.00
_cell.angle_gamma   90.00
#
_symmetry.space_group_name_H-M   'P 1'
#
loop_
_entity.id
_entity.type
_entity.pdbx_description
1 polymer ?
#
loop_
_entity_poly.entity_id
_entity_poly.type
_entity_poly.pdbx_seq_one_letter_code
_entity_poly.pdbx_strand_id
1 'polypeptide(L)'
;MDEWISGIPSVVRVGAIQQRSSKRYCGVCKASEKDQQDKKIEESRKFQLQATEVLAEILKSAEKEKRAEELVDNLNEEFFYIASTYLSMAKKEANVEVVNQVENALKAAMAAKDKTLRPEIRLFNKLLRDNSSAERQQTISENHAYLHEGSYFFELLDRMTKDVESQKSSPDRTKLRQRVVERMRLKAELSLSFDISNSYGVSRRSGFD
;
A
#
# COMPACT_ATOMS: atom_id res chain seq x y z
N MET A 1 -2.47 -19.20 12.48
CA MET A 1 -1.62 -18.18 11.82
C MET A 1 -2.57 -17.26 11.06
N ASP A 2 -3.31 -16.42 11.78
CA ASP A 2 -4.63 -15.91 11.35
C ASP A 2 -4.72 -14.38 11.19
N GLU A 3 -3.59 -13.68 11.04
CA GLU A 3 -3.58 -12.20 11.04
C GLU A 3 -3.17 -11.52 9.71
N TRP A 4 -3.17 -12.23 8.58
CA TRP A 4 -2.68 -11.68 7.31
C TRP A 4 -3.69 -10.88 6.48
N ILE A 5 -5.00 -10.91 6.75
CA ILE A 5 -6.02 -10.33 5.84
C ILE A 5 -6.67 -9.03 6.35
N SER A 6 -6.38 -8.58 7.57
CA SER A 6 -6.98 -7.34 8.11
C SER A 6 -6.29 -6.04 7.67
N GLY A 7 -5.34 -6.09 6.73
CA GLY A 7 -4.42 -4.97 6.48
C GLY A 7 -3.98 -4.78 5.04
N ILE A 8 -4.88 -4.89 4.06
CA ILE A 8 -4.63 -4.32 2.73
C ILE A 8 -4.82 -2.79 2.85
N PRO A 9 -3.77 -1.95 2.83
CA PRO A 9 -3.95 -0.50 2.84
C PRO A 9 -4.61 -0.08 1.53
N SER A 10 -5.76 0.61 1.64
CA SER A 10 -6.46 1.22 0.52
C SER A 10 -5.54 2.21 -0.21
N VAL A 11 -5.51 2.14 -1.54
CA VAL A 11 -4.91 3.16 -2.39
C VAL A 11 -5.59 4.50 -2.09
N VAL A 12 -4.81 5.47 -1.61
CA VAL A 12 -5.31 6.78 -1.16
C VAL A 12 -5.66 7.65 -2.37
N ARG A 13 -6.92 8.08 -2.46
CA ARG A 13 -7.44 9.01 -3.49
C ARG A 13 -7.12 10.47 -3.13
N VAL A 14 -6.56 11.22 -4.09
CA VAL A 14 -6.53 12.69 -4.07
C VAL A 14 -7.80 13.21 -4.75
N GLY A 15 -8.68 13.85 -3.96
CA GLY A 15 -9.92 14.44 -4.45
C GLY A 15 -9.70 15.77 -5.18
N ALA A 16 -10.21 15.88 -6.41
CA ALA A 16 -10.27 17.13 -7.14
C ALA A 16 -11.54 17.93 -6.78
N ILE A 17 -11.37 19.24 -6.62
CA ILE A 17 -12.39 20.25 -6.33
C ILE A 17 -13.26 20.47 -7.58
N GLN A 18 -14.56 20.17 -7.52
CA GLN A 18 -15.48 20.40 -8.63
C GLN A 18 -16.18 21.75 -8.49
N GLN A 19 -15.73 22.74 -9.26
CA GLN A 19 -16.42 24.02 -9.44
C GLN A 19 -17.79 23.83 -10.10
N ARG A 20 -18.83 24.41 -9.50
CA ARG A 20 -20.18 24.52 -10.06
C ARG A 20 -20.16 25.54 -11.20
N SER A 21 -20.35 25.11 -12.44
CA SER A 21 -20.75 25.99 -13.55
C SER A 21 -22.06 25.51 -14.16
N SER A 22 -23.02 26.42 -14.18
CA SER A 22 -24.38 26.27 -14.69
C SER A 22 -24.36 26.14 -16.22
N LYS A 23 -24.91 25.05 -16.78
CA LYS A 23 -25.06 24.88 -18.24
C LYS A 23 -26.53 24.93 -18.64
N ARG A 24 -26.82 25.87 -19.54
CA ARG A 24 -28.05 25.99 -20.32
C ARG A 24 -28.19 24.74 -21.20
N TYR A 25 -29.41 24.21 -21.26
CA TYR A 25 -29.78 23.04 -22.05
C TYR A 25 -29.65 23.33 -23.56
N CYS A 26 -28.83 22.53 -24.24
CA CYS A 26 -28.86 22.37 -25.69
C CYS A 26 -29.40 20.96 -25.97
N GLY A 27 -30.48 20.88 -26.74
CA GLY A 27 -31.06 19.63 -27.21
C GLY A 27 -30.15 18.94 -28.22
N VAL A 28 -30.41 17.64 -28.39
CA VAL A 28 -29.75 16.63 -29.25
C VAL A 28 -28.78 15.72 -28.48
N CYS A 29 -29.08 14.41 -28.57
CA CYS A 29 -28.43 13.23 -27.98
C CYS A 29 -28.83 12.86 -26.53
N LYS A 30 -30.05 12.35 -26.35
CA LYS A 30 -30.34 11.39 -25.26
C LYS A 30 -29.83 10.01 -25.71
N ALA A 31 -28.55 9.72 -25.49
CA ALA A 31 -28.14 8.32 -25.34
C ALA A 31 -28.95 7.78 -24.16
N SER A 32 -29.73 6.71 -24.38
CA SER A 32 -30.62 6.16 -23.36
C SER A 32 -29.82 5.87 -22.10
N GLU A 33 -30.34 6.21 -20.91
CA GLU A 33 -29.70 5.87 -19.62
C GLU A 33 -29.37 4.38 -19.53
N LYS A 34 -30.15 3.56 -20.24
CA LYS A 34 -29.94 2.12 -20.44
C LYS A 34 -28.66 1.80 -21.21
N ASP A 35 -28.35 2.52 -22.30
CA ASP A 35 -27.13 2.32 -23.09
C ASP A 35 -25.86 2.72 -22.30
N GLN A 36 -25.98 3.70 -21.40
CA GLN A 36 -24.88 4.09 -20.51
C GLN A 36 -24.68 3.05 -19.38
N GLN A 37 -25.77 2.43 -18.92
CA GLN A 37 -25.72 1.39 -17.91
C GLN A 37 -25.14 0.08 -18.47
N ASP A 38 -25.55 -0.31 -19.68
CA ASP A 38 -25.06 -1.51 -20.35
C ASP A 38 -23.56 -1.39 -20.67
N LYS A 39 -23.08 -0.22 -21.12
CA LYS A 39 -21.65 0.05 -21.30
C LYS A 39 -20.84 -0.08 -20.01
N LYS A 40 -21.35 0.44 -18.89
CA LYS A 40 -20.68 0.30 -17.57
C LYS A 40 -20.61 -1.14 -17.10
N ILE A 41 -21.65 -1.92 -17.35
CA ILE A 41 -21.69 -3.35 -17.00
C ILE A 41 -20.65 -4.10 -17.84
N GLU A 42 -20.58 -3.82 -19.13
CA GLU A 42 -19.66 -4.47 -20.05
C GLU A 42 -18.19 -4.12 -19.75
N GLU A 43 -17.90 -2.85 -19.45
CA GLU A 43 -16.58 -2.40 -18.98
C GLU A 43 -16.20 -3.10 -17.67
N SER A 44 -17.10 -3.14 -16.69
CA SER A 44 -16.85 -3.81 -15.40
C SER A 44 -16.55 -5.30 -15.58
N ARG A 45 -17.28 -5.98 -16.47
CA ARG A 45 -17.07 -7.39 -16.77
C ARG A 45 -15.73 -7.63 -17.47
N LYS A 46 -15.32 -6.72 -18.35
CA LYS A 46 -14.00 -6.77 -19.01
C LYS A 46 -12.86 -6.68 -18.00
N PHE A 47 -12.93 -5.74 -17.06
CA PHE A 47 -11.91 -5.62 -16.01
C PHE A 47 -11.86 -6.84 -15.09
N GLN A 48 -13.03 -7.42 -14.75
CA GLN A 48 -13.08 -8.66 -13.97
C GLN A 48 -12.43 -9.84 -14.71
N LEU A 49 -12.71 -10.00 -16.01
CA LEU A 49 -12.10 -11.06 -16.82
C LEU A 49 -10.59 -10.88 -16.91
N GLN A 50 -10.11 -9.67 -17.18
CA GLN A 50 -8.68 -9.37 -17.25
C GLN A 50 -7.97 -9.63 -15.93
N ALA A 51 -8.53 -9.18 -14.80
CA ALA A 51 -8.00 -9.47 -13.47
C ALA A 51 -7.92 -10.98 -13.18
N THR A 52 -8.94 -11.72 -13.61
CA THR A 52 -9.00 -13.18 -13.44
C THR A 52 -7.99 -13.90 -14.33
N GLU A 53 -7.80 -13.44 -15.57
CA GLU A 53 -6.79 -13.96 -16.49
C GLU A 53 -5.37 -13.76 -15.94
N VAL A 54 -5.06 -12.56 -15.46
CA VAL A 54 -3.77 -12.26 -14.83
C VAL A 54 -3.51 -13.17 -13.63
N LEU A 55 -4.52 -13.38 -12.78
CA LEU A 55 -4.41 -14.31 -11.64
C LEU A 55 -4.14 -15.74 -12.12
N ALA A 56 -4.87 -16.19 -13.14
CA ALA A 56 -4.70 -17.53 -13.70
C ALA A 56 -3.30 -17.72 -14.31
N GLU A 57 -2.74 -16.71 -14.98
CA GLU A 57 -1.38 -16.76 -15.53
C GLU A 57 -0.32 -16.89 -14.43
N ILE A 58 -0.46 -16.13 -13.33
CA ILE A 58 0.45 -16.25 -12.19
C ILE A 58 0.32 -17.62 -11.54
N LEU A 59 -0.90 -18.14 -11.37
CA LEU A 59 -1.15 -19.45 -10.76
C LEU A 59 -0.53 -20.60 -11.56
N LYS A 60 -0.69 -20.56 -12.89
CA LYS A 60 -0.14 -21.55 -13.83
C LYS A 60 1.38 -21.53 -13.91
N SER A 61 2.00 -20.40 -13.61
CA SER A 61 3.46 -20.27 -13.66
C SER A 61 4.14 -21.11 -12.58
N ALA A 62 5.19 -21.84 -12.98
CA ALA A 62 6.14 -22.44 -12.06
C ALA A 62 6.92 -21.36 -11.28
N GLU A 63 7.32 -20.29 -11.96
CA GLU A 63 7.99 -19.12 -11.39
C GLU A 63 6.98 -17.96 -11.23
N LYS A 64 6.28 -17.95 -10.09
CA LYS A 64 5.20 -16.98 -9.81
C LYS A 64 5.72 -15.55 -9.72
N GLU A 65 6.87 -15.36 -9.09
CA GLU A 65 7.50 -14.05 -8.87
C GLU A 65 7.88 -13.39 -10.19
N LYS A 66 8.60 -14.11 -11.05
CA LYS A 66 8.99 -13.62 -12.37
C LYS A 66 7.77 -13.30 -13.24
N ARG A 67 6.75 -14.17 -13.23
CA ARG A 67 5.52 -13.91 -14.01
C ARG A 67 4.77 -12.67 -13.49
N ALA A 68 4.75 -12.47 -12.18
CA ALA A 68 4.15 -11.28 -11.58
C ALA A 68 4.92 -9.99 -11.96
N GLU A 69 6.25 -10.05 -12.10
CA GLU A 69 7.05 -8.92 -12.56
C GLU A 69 6.75 -8.57 -14.03
N GLU A 70 6.63 -9.57 -14.90
CA GLU A 70 6.27 -9.35 -16.30
C GLU A 70 4.87 -8.74 -16.46
N LEU A 71 3.95 -9.07 -15.54
CA LEU A 71 2.58 -8.58 -15.54
C LEU A 71 2.37 -7.37 -14.62
N VAL A 72 3.44 -6.74 -14.13
CA VAL A 72 3.36 -5.74 -13.05
C VAL A 72 2.40 -4.60 -13.36
N ASP A 73 2.29 -4.16 -14.61
CA ASP A 73 1.38 -3.09 -15.03
C ASP A 73 -0.10 -3.47 -14.85
N ASN A 74 -0.42 -4.76 -14.96
CA ASN A 74 -1.78 -5.29 -14.80
C ASN A 74 -2.14 -5.61 -13.33
N LEU A 75 -1.20 -5.53 -12.39
CA LEU A 75 -1.44 -5.77 -10.96
C LEU A 75 -2.09 -4.55 -10.28
N ASN A 76 -3.24 -4.10 -10.78
CA ASN A 76 -3.95 -2.93 -10.30
C ASN A 76 -4.90 -3.23 -9.11
N GLU A 77 -5.64 -2.22 -8.65
CA GLU A 77 -6.60 -2.38 -7.55
C GLU A 77 -7.68 -3.42 -7.88
N GLU A 78 -8.18 -3.43 -9.12
CA GLU A 78 -9.17 -4.43 -9.54
C GLU A 78 -8.62 -5.86 -9.43
N PHE A 79 -7.36 -6.08 -9.85
CA PHE A 79 -6.69 -7.37 -9.69
C PHE A 79 -6.66 -7.81 -8.22
N PHE A 80 -6.18 -6.95 -7.31
CA PHE A 80 -6.07 -7.31 -5.90
C PHE A 80 -7.45 -7.53 -5.25
N TYR A 81 -8.46 -6.76 -5.65
CA TYR A 81 -9.84 -6.96 -5.18
C TYR A 81 -10.40 -8.31 -5.59
N ILE A 82 -10.27 -8.67 -6.88
CA ILE A 82 -10.77 -9.94 -7.42
C ILE A 82 -10.00 -11.13 -6.85
N ALA A 83 -8.67 -11.07 -6.81
CA ALA A 83 -7.86 -12.14 -6.22
C ALA A 83 -8.15 -12.36 -4.72
N SER A 84 -8.39 -11.28 -3.97
CA SER A 84 -8.81 -11.37 -2.56
C SER A 84 -10.19 -11.99 -2.39
N THR A 85 -11.10 -11.75 -3.35
CA THR A 85 -12.42 -12.39 -3.39
C THR A 85 -12.29 -13.89 -3.60
N TYR A 86 -11.48 -14.33 -4.56
CA TYR A 86 -11.19 -15.76 -4.78
C TYR A 86 -10.54 -16.42 -3.57
N LEU A 87 -9.59 -15.75 -2.91
CA LEU A 87 -9.00 -16.25 -1.68
C LEU A 87 -10.06 -16.43 -0.58
N SER A 88 -10.94 -15.46 -0.42
CA SER A 88 -12.01 -15.51 0.58
C SER A 88 -13.00 -16.63 0.31
N MET A 89 -13.33 -16.89 -0.97
CA MET A 89 -14.16 -18.03 -1.37
C MET A 89 -13.47 -19.36 -1.07
N ALA A 90 -12.20 -19.52 -1.45
CA ALA A 90 -11.43 -20.72 -1.17
C ALA A 90 -11.31 -21.02 0.33
N LYS A 91 -11.16 -19.98 1.17
CA LYS A 91 -11.16 -20.12 2.64
C LYS A 91 -12.52 -20.57 3.18
N LYS A 92 -13.63 -20.03 2.65
CA LYS A 92 -14.99 -20.43 3.03
C LYS A 92 -15.28 -21.89 2.67
N GLU A 93 -14.76 -22.35 1.54
CA GLU A 93 -14.89 -23.73 1.07
C GLU A 93 -13.91 -24.70 1.75
N ALA A 94 -13.06 -24.20 2.67
CA ALA A 94 -12.01 -24.96 3.35
C ALA A 94 -11.05 -25.71 2.40
N ASN A 95 -10.87 -25.19 1.17
CA ASN A 95 -9.97 -25.76 0.19
C ASN A 95 -8.54 -25.28 0.43
N VAL A 96 -7.83 -25.95 1.33
CA VAL A 96 -6.49 -25.57 1.79
C VAL A 96 -5.48 -25.47 0.64
N GLU A 97 -5.57 -26.36 -0.35
CA GLU A 97 -4.66 -26.35 -1.50
C GLU A 97 -4.84 -25.09 -2.34
N VAL A 98 -6.09 -24.76 -2.70
CA VAL A 98 -6.40 -23.55 -3.47
C VAL A 98 -6.08 -22.29 -2.68
N VAL A 99 -6.36 -22.27 -1.38
CA VAL A 99 -5.95 -21.16 -0.49
C VAL A 99 -4.45 -20.92 -0.59
N ASN A 100 -3.63 -21.96 -0.44
CA ASN A 100 -2.18 -21.82 -0.52
C ASN A 100 -1.71 -21.34 -1.90
N GLN A 101 -2.30 -21.85 -2.97
CA GLN A 101 -1.95 -21.43 -4.34
C GLN A 101 -2.27 -19.94 -4.57
N VAL A 102 -3.47 -19.51 -4.19
CA VAL A 102 -3.91 -18.11 -4.34
C VAL A 102 -3.12 -17.17 -3.43
N GLU A 103 -2.82 -17.57 -2.19
CA GLU A 103 -1.96 -16.79 -1.29
C GLU A 103 -0.55 -16.61 -1.84
N ASN A 104 0.04 -17.68 -2.40
CA ASN A 104 1.37 -17.59 -3.01
C ASN A 104 1.39 -16.70 -4.26
N ALA A 105 0.36 -16.78 -5.10
CA ALA A 105 0.21 -15.88 -6.25
C ALA A 105 0.06 -14.41 -5.80
N LEU A 106 -0.75 -14.14 -4.78
CA LEU A 106 -0.93 -12.81 -4.21
C LEU A 106 0.36 -12.27 -3.60
N LYS A 107 1.14 -13.11 -2.90
CA LYS A 107 2.46 -12.72 -2.37
C LYS A 107 3.43 -12.33 -3.48
N ALA A 108 3.52 -13.12 -4.54
CA ALA A 108 4.34 -12.82 -5.70
C ALA A 108 3.91 -11.50 -6.38
N ALA A 109 2.60 -11.30 -6.58
CA ALA A 109 2.04 -10.07 -7.13
C ALA A 109 2.36 -8.84 -6.28
N MET A 110 2.19 -8.93 -4.95
CA MET A 110 2.54 -7.86 -4.03
C MET A 110 4.03 -7.55 -4.06
N ALA A 111 4.90 -8.56 -4.08
CA ALA A 111 6.35 -8.37 -4.16
C ALA A 111 6.76 -7.67 -5.47
N ALA A 112 6.17 -8.04 -6.60
CA ALA A 112 6.41 -7.39 -7.89
C ALA A 112 5.97 -5.91 -7.85
N LYS A 113 4.79 -5.61 -7.29
CA LYS A 113 4.34 -4.22 -7.13
C LYS A 113 5.20 -3.43 -6.16
N ASP A 114 5.60 -4.01 -5.02
CA ASP A 114 6.47 -3.35 -4.05
C ASP A 114 7.78 -2.88 -4.69
N LYS A 115 8.35 -3.63 -5.65
CA LYS A 115 9.58 -3.24 -6.37
C LYS A 115 9.43 -1.95 -7.19
N THR A 116 8.22 -1.64 -7.65
CA THR A 116 7.94 -0.40 -8.42
C THR A 116 7.79 0.83 -7.54
N LEU A 117 7.64 0.64 -6.22
CA LEU A 117 7.45 1.74 -5.28
C LEU A 117 8.77 2.42 -4.96
N ARG A 118 8.68 3.70 -4.59
CA ARG A 118 9.81 4.47 -4.09
C ARG A 118 10.45 3.77 -2.87
N PRO A 119 11.79 3.85 -2.69
CA PRO A 119 12.49 3.19 -1.58
C PRO A 119 11.91 3.51 -0.20
N GLU A 120 11.46 4.74 0.02
CA GLU A 120 10.87 5.18 1.28
C GLU A 120 9.52 4.50 1.55
N ILE A 121 8.71 4.28 0.51
CA ILE A 121 7.43 3.56 0.60
C ILE A 121 7.69 2.07 0.86
N ARG A 122 8.68 1.49 0.19
CA ARG A 122 9.12 0.10 0.44
C ARG A 122 9.59 -0.10 1.87
N LEU A 123 10.39 0.84 2.39
CA LEU A 123 10.86 0.83 3.77
C LEU A 123 9.68 0.88 4.74
N PHE A 124 8.71 1.75 4.50
CA PHE A 124 7.51 1.83 5.31
C PHE A 124 6.72 0.50 5.30
N ASN A 125 6.49 -0.09 4.12
CA ASN A 125 5.83 -1.39 3.98
C ASN A 125 6.58 -2.51 4.73
N LYS A 126 7.92 -2.52 4.67
CA LYS A 126 8.77 -3.48 5.41
C LYS A 126 8.59 -3.30 6.93
N LEU A 127 8.69 -2.06 7.42
CA LEU A 127 8.51 -1.74 8.84
C LEU A 127 7.09 -2.09 9.36
N LEU A 128 6.06 -2.01 8.53
CA LEU A 128 4.71 -2.44 8.91
C LEU A 128 4.57 -3.96 9.04
N ARG A 129 5.39 -4.74 8.32
CA ARG A 129 5.40 -6.20 8.34
C ARG A 129 6.28 -6.78 9.46
N ASP A 130 7.32 -6.06 9.88
CA ASP A 130 8.22 -6.48 10.95
C ASP A 130 7.44 -6.65 12.27
N ASN A 131 7.47 -7.86 12.84
CA ASN A 131 6.67 -8.23 14.01
C ASN A 131 7.44 -8.07 15.32
N SER A 132 8.77 -8.06 15.26
CA SER A 132 9.64 -7.94 16.43
C SER A 132 10.36 -6.59 16.50
N SER A 133 10.82 -6.21 17.70
CA SER A 133 11.67 -5.02 17.85
C SER A 133 13.04 -5.17 17.17
N ALA A 134 13.59 -6.39 17.16
CA ALA A 134 14.90 -6.66 16.58
C ALA A 134 14.89 -6.54 15.05
N GLU A 135 13.89 -7.12 14.38
CA GLU A 135 13.71 -6.99 12.92
C GLU A 135 13.57 -5.52 12.51
N ARG A 136 12.80 -4.74 13.27
CA ARG A 136 12.64 -3.30 13.03
C ARG A 136 13.97 -2.56 13.13
N GLN A 137 14.74 -2.81 14.19
CA GLN A 137 16.03 -2.16 14.40
C GLN A 137 16.99 -2.44 13.25
N GLN A 138 17.00 -3.69 12.76
CA GLN A 138 17.79 -4.09 11.61
C GLN A 138 17.31 -3.42 10.32
N THR A 139 15.99 -3.42 10.07
CA THR A 139 15.42 -2.72 8.90
C THR A 139 15.79 -1.23 8.92
N ILE A 140 15.76 -0.58 10.09
CA ILE A 140 16.15 0.83 10.27
C ILE A 140 17.64 1.03 9.98
N SER A 141 18.52 0.18 10.52
CA SER A 141 19.96 0.34 10.33
C SER A 141 20.37 0.14 8.87
N GLU A 142 19.79 -0.84 8.18
CA GLU A 142 20.02 -1.12 6.76
C GLU A 142 19.55 0.02 5.84
N ASN A 143 18.58 0.83 6.29
CA ASN A 143 17.90 1.82 5.47
C ASN A 143 18.06 3.26 6.01
N HIS A 144 19.06 3.49 6.87
CA HIS A 144 19.31 4.79 7.51
C HIS A 144 19.44 5.95 6.51
N ALA A 145 19.90 5.67 5.28
CA ALA A 145 20.00 6.67 4.21
C ALA A 145 18.67 7.37 3.89
N TYR A 146 17.54 6.73 4.16
CA TYR A 146 16.20 7.29 3.92
C TYR A 146 15.55 7.88 5.19
N LEU A 147 16.26 7.83 6.33
CA LEU A 147 15.74 8.14 7.67
C LEU A 147 16.44 9.38 8.28
N HIS A 148 16.55 10.46 7.52
CA HIS A 148 17.10 11.73 8.00
C HIS A 148 16.02 12.80 8.17
N GLU A 149 16.33 13.86 8.93
CA GLU A 149 15.44 15.01 9.10
C GLU A 149 15.10 15.64 7.74
N GLY A 150 13.82 15.95 7.52
CA GLY A 150 13.32 16.47 6.24
C GLY A 150 13.24 15.42 5.10
N SER A 151 13.51 14.14 5.37
CA SER A 151 13.33 13.09 4.36
C SER A 151 11.85 12.90 4.00
N TYR A 152 11.60 12.49 2.75
CA TYR A 152 10.27 12.15 2.26
C TYR A 152 9.60 11.04 3.09
N PHE A 153 10.39 10.17 3.72
CA PHE A 153 9.88 9.12 4.59
C PHE A 153 9.04 9.67 5.75
N PHE A 154 9.51 10.74 6.41
CA PHE A 154 8.76 11.33 7.53
C PHE A 154 7.53 12.13 7.06
N GLU A 155 7.58 12.75 5.89
CA GLU A 155 6.39 13.38 5.27
C GLU A 155 5.32 12.34 4.94
N LEU A 156 5.74 11.19 4.40
CA LEU A 156 4.86 10.05 4.11
C LEU A 156 4.21 9.52 5.39
N LEU A 157 4.98 9.34 6.46
CA LEU A 157 4.48 8.92 7.77
C LEU A 157 3.43 9.90 8.34
N ASP A 158 3.70 11.20 8.27
CA ASP A 158 2.77 12.22 8.74
C ASP A 158 1.47 12.21 7.94
N ARG A 159 1.55 12.05 6.61
CA ARG A 159 0.36 11.93 5.73
C ARG A 159 -0.47 10.70 6.08
N MET A 160 0.16 9.53 6.18
CA MET A 160 -0.54 8.28 6.49
C MET A 160 -1.22 8.32 7.86
N THR A 161 -0.57 8.96 8.86
CA THR A 161 -1.17 9.14 10.19
C THR A 161 -2.43 9.97 10.11
N LYS A 162 -2.38 11.13 9.44
CA LYS A 162 -3.55 12.00 9.23
C LYS A 162 -4.67 11.27 8.49
N ASP A 163 -4.32 10.48 7.47
CA ASP A 163 -5.29 9.71 6.71
C ASP A 163 -6.00 8.68 7.60
N VAL A 164 -5.26 7.91 8.41
CA VAL A 164 -5.84 6.93 9.34
C VAL A 164 -6.70 7.60 10.42
N GLU A 165 -6.28 8.77 10.92
CA GLU A 165 -7.04 9.55 11.89
C GLU A 165 -8.35 10.09 11.31
N SER A 166 -8.36 10.45 10.02
CA SER A 166 -9.53 10.97 9.31
C SER A 166 -10.60 9.91 9.00
N GLN A 167 -10.26 8.62 9.04
CA GLN A 167 -11.19 7.54 8.75
C GLN A 167 -12.23 7.36 9.88
N LYS A 168 -13.44 6.91 9.53
CA LYS A 168 -14.50 6.60 10.51
C LYS A 168 -14.06 5.47 11.45
N SER A 169 -14.51 5.53 12.70
CA SER A 169 -14.11 4.56 13.73
C SER A 169 -14.52 3.13 13.38
N SER A 170 -13.54 2.23 13.30
CA SER A 170 -13.71 0.79 13.17
C SER A 170 -12.65 0.04 14.00
N PRO A 171 -12.86 -1.24 14.33
CA PRO A 171 -11.85 -2.07 15.00
C PRO A 171 -10.54 -2.15 14.23
N ASP A 172 -10.61 -2.25 12.89
CA ASP A 172 -9.45 -2.31 12.00
C ASP A 172 -8.68 -0.99 12.00
N ARG A 173 -9.38 0.16 12.04
CA ARG A 173 -8.75 1.49 12.20
C ARG A 173 -7.93 1.56 13.48
N THR A 174 -8.44 0.99 14.58
CA THR A 174 -7.75 1.02 15.88
C THR A 174 -6.44 0.24 15.83
N LYS A 175 -6.44 -0.95 15.23
CA LYS A 175 -5.22 -1.76 15.04
C LYS A 175 -4.22 -1.08 14.11
N LEU A 176 -4.68 -0.53 12.99
CA LEU A 176 -3.84 0.18 12.03
C LEU A 176 -3.21 1.43 12.66
N ARG A 177 -4.02 2.22 13.39
CA ARG A 177 -3.55 3.40 14.14
C ARG A 177 -2.50 3.03 15.17
N GLN A 178 -2.69 1.96 15.94
CA GLN A 178 -1.68 1.49 16.90
C GLN A 178 -0.36 1.14 16.22
N ARG A 179 -0.40 0.44 15.07
CA ARG A 179 0.80 0.14 14.30
C ARG A 179 1.48 1.41 13.80
N VAL A 180 0.76 2.33 13.18
CA VAL A 180 1.33 3.58 12.64
C VAL A 180 1.90 4.48 13.74
N VAL A 181 1.18 4.65 14.86
CA VAL A 181 1.63 5.46 16.00
C VAL A 181 2.86 4.86 16.68
N GLU A 182 2.92 3.53 16.82
CA GLU A 182 4.12 2.85 17.33
C GLU A 182 5.33 3.05 16.39
N ARG A 183 5.10 3.15 15.08
CA ARG A 183 6.17 3.49 14.12
C ARG A 183 6.52 4.98 14.12
N MET A 184 5.62 5.87 14.54
CA MET A 184 5.90 7.30 14.75
C MET A 184 6.80 7.56 15.96
N ARG A 185 6.78 6.69 16.98
CA ARG A 185 7.75 6.78 18.09
C ARG A 185 9.21 6.70 17.62
N LEU A 186 9.46 5.99 16.51
CA LEU A 186 10.77 5.94 15.86
C LEU A 186 11.23 7.32 15.35
N LYS A 187 10.30 8.19 14.88
CA LYS A 187 10.62 9.58 14.49
C LYS A 187 11.14 10.38 15.69
N ALA A 188 10.51 10.21 16.85
CA ALA A 188 10.91 10.89 18.08
C ALA A 188 12.24 10.38 18.62
N GLU A 189 12.48 9.06 18.60
CA GLU A 189 13.74 8.46 19.03
C GLU A 189 14.92 8.81 18.11
N LEU A 190 14.71 8.82 16.79
CA LEU A 190 15.72 9.23 15.81
C LEU A 190 16.03 10.73 15.92
N SER A 191 15.01 11.58 16.08
CA SER A 191 15.18 13.03 16.33
C SER A 191 16.00 13.28 17.61
N LEU A 192 15.69 12.61 18.71
CA LEU A 192 16.44 12.72 19.96
C LEU A 192 17.90 12.26 19.82
N SER A 193 18.17 11.23 19.01
CA SER A 193 19.54 10.75 18.75
C SER A 193 20.38 11.70 17.86
N PHE A 194 19.72 12.44 16.96
CA PHE A 194 20.36 13.41 16.06
C PHE A 194 20.70 14.72 16.79
N ASP A 195 19.82 15.18 17.68
CA ASP A 195 20.05 16.37 18.52
C ASP A 195 21.19 16.15 19.53
N ILE A 196 21.34 14.92 20.05
CA ILE A 196 22.48 14.55 20.90
C ILE A 196 23.77 14.54 20.07
N SER A 197 23.76 14.14 18.79
CA SER A 197 25.00 14.16 17.99
C SER A 197 25.42 15.59 17.59
N ASN A 198 24.46 16.50 17.39
CA ASN A 198 24.72 17.89 17.02
C ASN A 198 25.16 18.79 18.20
N SER A 199 24.74 18.48 19.44
CA SER A 199 25.17 19.22 20.63
C SER A 199 26.60 18.88 21.10
N TYR A 200 27.17 17.76 20.66
CA TYR A 200 28.57 17.39 20.94
C TYR A 200 29.53 17.70 19.77
N GLY A 201 29.03 18.28 18.67
CA GLY A 201 29.83 18.68 17.50
C GLY A 201 30.34 20.13 17.51
N VAL A 202 29.90 20.97 18.44
CA VAL A 202 30.28 22.40 18.52
C VAL A 202 31.11 22.67 19.78
N SER A 203 32.29 22.03 19.90
CA SER A 203 33.32 22.50 20.84
C SER A 203 34.72 21.92 20.55
N ARG A 204 35.21 22.08 19.31
CA ARG A 204 36.66 21.99 18.99
C ARG A 204 37.03 22.87 17.81
N ARG A 205 37.06 24.20 18.01
CA ARG A 205 37.84 25.15 17.21
C ARG A 205 37.94 26.51 17.91
N SER A 206 38.68 26.55 19.01
CA SER A 206 39.34 27.77 19.50
C SER A 206 40.49 27.39 20.43
N GLY A 207 41.72 27.54 19.93
CA GLY A 207 42.93 27.48 20.75
C GLY A 207 44.13 26.85 20.06
N PHE A 208 45.19 27.65 19.90
CA PHE A 208 46.54 27.39 19.35
C PHE A 208 46.64 27.34 17.81
N ASP A 209 47.40 28.19 17.11
CA ASP A 209 48.52 29.09 17.47
C ASP A 209 48.24 30.58 17.18
#